data_AF-W0ACE2-F1
#
_entry.id   AF-W0ACE2-F1
#
_cell.length_a   1.000
_cell.length_b   1.000
_cell.length_c   1.000
_cell.angle_alpha   90.00
_cell.angle_beta   90.00
_cell.angle_gamma   90.00
#
_symmetry.space_group_name_H-M   'P 1'
#
loop_
_entity.id
_entity.type
_entity.pdbx_description
1 polymer ?
#
loop_
_entity_poly.entity_id
_entity_poly.type
_entity_poly.pdbx_seq_one_letter_code
_entity_poly.pdbx_strand_id
1 'polypeptide(L)'
;MKTKISIWLRRIMIAVTAAGASLAVSAAAAAPETLGIDTIAALSAADLDVSSSRGNAALRRLFPKGANACGKQERLPFERTCAWFSNPDGDSIWPDLFLAIDHGRIVSIVATDVGKLDRKIWACDPGNGDGGAVTCSVQAVPPELRQRWSAAWKQYIDSVN
;
A
#
# COMPACT_ATOMS: atom_id res chain seq x y z
N MET A 1 -73.05 -30.09 -8.03
CA MET A 1 -71.86 -29.38 -8.54
C MET A 1 -72.31 -27.99 -8.99
N LYS A 2 -71.97 -26.94 -8.24
CA LYS A 2 -72.39 -25.56 -8.50
C LYS A 2 -71.16 -24.72 -8.82
N THR A 3 -71.10 -24.25 -10.06
CA THR A 3 -70.10 -23.35 -10.65
C THR A 3 -70.70 -21.95 -10.71
N LYS A 4 -69.96 -20.91 -10.26
CA LYS A 4 -70.16 -19.44 -10.40
C LYS A 4 -69.35 -18.77 -9.25
N ILE A 5 -68.58 -17.68 -9.35
CA ILE A 5 -68.66 -16.43 -10.13
C ILE A 5 -67.27 -15.75 -10.16
N SER A 6 -67.06 -15.00 -11.26
CA SER A 6 -66.22 -13.84 -11.56
C SER A 6 -65.51 -13.07 -10.43
N ILE A 7 -64.36 -12.44 -10.76
CA ILE A 7 -64.26 -10.97 -10.99
C ILE A 7 -62.81 -10.62 -11.35
N TRP A 8 -62.63 -10.04 -12.53
CA TRP A 8 -61.45 -9.28 -12.95
C TRP A 8 -61.35 -7.98 -12.15
N LEU A 9 -60.16 -7.58 -11.71
CA LEU A 9 -59.83 -6.15 -11.61
C LEU A 9 -58.31 -5.91 -11.56
N ARG A 10 -57.83 -5.28 -12.62
CA ARG A 10 -56.55 -4.57 -12.72
C ARG A 10 -56.36 -3.68 -11.48
N ARG A 11 -55.20 -3.76 -10.83
CA ARG A 11 -54.66 -2.64 -10.05
C ARG A 11 -53.17 -2.45 -10.33
N ILE A 12 -52.91 -1.29 -10.90
CA ILE A 12 -51.65 -0.58 -11.03
C ILE A 12 -51.04 -0.44 -9.63
N MET A 13 -49.78 -0.85 -9.45
CA MET A 13 -48.97 -0.34 -8.35
C MET A 13 -47.83 0.50 -8.89
N ILE A 14 -47.85 1.73 -8.41
CA ILE A 14 -47.00 2.86 -8.69
C ILE A 14 -45.62 2.57 -8.11
N ALA A 15 -44.60 2.73 -8.95
CA ALA A 15 -43.22 2.81 -8.51
C ALA A 15 -43.03 4.09 -7.69
N VAL A 16 -42.71 3.94 -6.41
CA VAL A 16 -42.07 4.98 -5.61
C VAL A 16 -40.74 4.40 -5.14
N THR A 17 -39.74 4.48 -6.01
CA THR A 17 -38.34 4.29 -5.60
C THR A 17 -37.98 5.45 -4.69
N ALA A 18 -37.86 5.14 -3.39
CA ALA A 18 -37.34 6.05 -2.40
C ALA A 18 -36.00 6.62 -2.89
N ALA A 19 -35.93 7.95 -2.96
CA ALA A 19 -34.71 8.69 -3.19
C ALA A 19 -33.75 8.48 -2.00
N GLY A 20 -32.97 7.41 -2.06
CA GLY A 20 -31.72 7.30 -1.33
C GLY A 20 -30.63 7.93 -2.19
N ALA A 21 -30.37 9.23 -1.98
CA ALA A 21 -29.20 9.88 -2.54
C ALA A 21 -27.95 9.23 -1.94
N SER A 22 -27.45 8.18 -2.61
CA SER A 22 -26.08 7.73 -2.42
C SER A 22 -25.19 8.86 -2.90
N LEU A 23 -24.70 9.67 -1.96
CA LEU A 23 -23.51 10.49 -2.17
C LEU A 23 -22.39 9.53 -2.55
N ALA A 24 -22.23 9.29 -3.85
CA ALA A 24 -21.04 8.71 -4.41
C ALA A 24 -19.94 9.73 -4.13
N VAL A 25 -19.28 9.58 -2.98
CA VAL A 25 -17.95 10.15 -2.78
C VAL A 25 -17.10 9.52 -3.86
N SER A 26 -16.90 10.27 -4.94
CA SER A 26 -15.84 10.01 -5.90
C SER A 26 -14.54 10.04 -5.10
N ALA A 27 -14.12 8.88 -4.62
CA ALA A 27 -12.74 8.68 -4.20
C ALA A 27 -11.92 8.99 -5.45
N ALA A 28 -11.32 10.19 -5.49
CA ALA A 28 -10.34 10.52 -6.49
C ALA A 28 -9.35 9.36 -6.50
N ALA A 29 -9.31 8.63 -7.61
CA ALA A 29 -8.31 7.59 -7.78
C ALA A 29 -6.96 8.28 -7.54
N ALA A 30 -6.21 7.81 -6.55
CA ALA A 30 -4.87 8.32 -6.30
C ALA A 30 -4.11 8.32 -7.63
N ALA A 31 -3.38 9.39 -7.92
CA ALA A 31 -2.49 9.41 -9.06
C ALA A 31 -1.59 8.16 -8.97
N PRO A 32 -1.32 7.46 -10.09
CA PRO A 32 -0.58 6.20 -10.06
C PRO A 32 0.72 6.32 -9.27
N GLU A 33 1.39 7.47 -9.35
CA GLU A 33 2.62 7.82 -8.64
C GLU A 33 2.53 7.76 -7.11
N THR A 34 1.41 8.15 -6.49
CA THR A 34 1.28 8.17 -5.02
C THR A 34 0.76 6.87 -4.44
N LEU A 35 0.27 5.95 -5.28
CA LEU A 35 -0.38 4.71 -4.86
C LEU A 35 0.50 3.87 -3.93
N GLY A 36 1.80 3.82 -4.17
CA GLY A 36 2.78 3.12 -3.35
C GLY A 36 2.72 3.57 -1.90
N ILE A 37 3.08 4.82 -1.63
CA ILE A 37 3.09 5.35 -0.27
C ILE A 37 1.69 5.47 0.32
N ASP A 38 0.67 5.83 -0.45
CA ASP A 38 -0.71 5.88 0.07
C ASP A 38 -1.18 4.52 0.59
N THR A 39 -0.77 3.43 -0.08
CA THR A 39 -1.08 2.07 0.37
C THR A 39 -0.36 1.74 1.68
N ILE A 40 0.90 2.15 1.84
CA ILE A 40 1.68 1.91 3.07
C ILE A 40 1.21 2.79 4.23
N ALA A 41 0.91 4.07 3.97
CA ALA A 41 0.44 5.03 4.96
C ALA A 41 -0.92 4.64 5.58
N ALA A 42 -1.74 3.89 4.85
CA ALA A 42 -3.02 3.38 5.33
C ALA A 42 -2.92 2.18 6.28
N LEU A 43 -1.72 1.61 6.49
CA LEU A 43 -1.51 0.46 7.38
C LEU A 43 -1.31 0.90 8.83
N SER A 44 -2.00 0.22 9.75
CA SER A 44 -1.67 0.31 11.17
C SER A 44 -0.40 -0.49 11.49
N ALA A 45 0.17 -0.30 12.68
CA ALA A 45 1.34 -1.06 13.12
C ALA A 45 1.10 -2.59 13.10
N ALA A 46 -0.13 -3.03 13.38
CA ALA A 46 -0.52 -4.44 13.32
C ALA A 46 -0.59 -4.94 11.87
N ASP A 47 -1.09 -4.10 10.95
CA ASP A 47 -1.25 -4.44 9.54
C ASP A 47 0.09 -4.52 8.77
N LEU A 48 1.21 -4.10 9.39
CA LEU A 48 2.55 -4.29 8.81
C LEU A 48 2.99 -5.76 8.80
N ASP A 49 2.29 -6.64 9.51
CA ASP A 49 2.44 -8.07 9.36
C ASP A 49 1.94 -8.52 7.98
N VAL A 50 2.81 -9.15 7.18
CA VAL A 50 2.47 -9.54 5.80
C VAL A 50 1.50 -10.71 5.72
N SER A 51 1.29 -11.40 6.84
CA SER A 51 0.28 -12.45 7.00
C SER A 51 -1.08 -11.91 7.46
N SER A 52 -1.14 -10.66 7.95
CA SER A 52 -2.42 -10.03 8.29
C SER A 52 -3.27 -9.81 7.03
N SER A 53 -4.60 -9.85 7.17
CA SER A 53 -5.51 -9.65 6.03
C SER A 53 -5.28 -8.31 5.31
N ARG A 54 -5.07 -7.23 6.07
CA ARG A 54 -4.83 -5.89 5.51
C ARG A 54 -3.43 -5.74 4.93
N GLY A 55 -2.39 -6.22 5.62
CA GLY A 55 -1.02 -6.22 5.12
C GLY A 55 -0.88 -7.02 3.84
N ASN A 56 -1.46 -8.21 3.80
CA ASN A 56 -1.48 -9.04 2.60
C ASN A 56 -2.23 -8.37 1.44
N ALA A 57 -3.41 -7.78 1.70
CA ALA A 57 -4.17 -7.07 0.67
C ALA A 57 -3.40 -5.86 0.11
N ALA A 58 -2.73 -5.09 0.97
CA ALA A 58 -1.87 -3.98 0.57
C ALA A 58 -0.70 -4.45 -0.30
N LEU A 59 0.00 -5.51 0.11
CA LEU A 59 1.08 -6.08 -0.69
C LEU A 59 0.58 -6.63 -2.02
N ARG A 60 -0.60 -7.25 -2.08
CA ARG A 60 -1.18 -7.73 -3.35
C ARG A 60 -1.59 -6.61 -4.28
N ARG A 61 -1.94 -5.44 -3.73
CA ARG A 61 -2.26 -4.23 -4.49
C ARG A 61 -1.01 -3.64 -5.16
N LEU A 62 0.12 -3.66 -4.47
CA LEU A 62 1.39 -3.15 -5.00
C LEU A 62 2.10 -4.19 -5.86
N PHE A 63 2.07 -5.45 -5.43
CA PHE A 63 2.78 -6.56 -6.05
C PHE A 63 1.78 -7.68 -6.34
N PRO A 64 1.49 -8.04 -7.60
CA PRO A 64 0.46 -9.04 -7.91
C PRO A 64 0.64 -10.41 -7.22
N LYS A 65 1.88 -10.80 -6.91
CA LYS A 65 2.23 -12.03 -6.16
C LYS A 65 2.37 -11.79 -4.63
N GLY A 66 1.95 -10.63 -4.12
CA GLY A 66 2.12 -10.21 -2.73
C GLY A 66 3.58 -10.24 -2.28
N ALA A 67 3.82 -10.63 -1.03
CA ALA A 67 5.17 -10.76 -0.47
C ALA A 67 6.07 -11.76 -1.22
N ASN A 68 5.51 -12.65 -2.05
CA ASN A 68 6.28 -13.60 -2.88
C ASN A 68 6.83 -12.95 -4.16
N ALA A 69 6.43 -11.72 -4.48
CA ALA A 69 7.10 -10.91 -5.49
C ALA A 69 8.45 -10.36 -4.99
N CYS A 70 8.66 -10.36 -3.67
CA CYS A 70 9.84 -9.81 -3.02
C CYS A 70 10.94 -10.86 -2.92
N GLY A 71 12.17 -10.46 -3.20
CA GLY A 71 13.34 -11.33 -3.21
C GLY A 71 14.39 -10.92 -2.18
N LYS A 72 15.31 -11.83 -1.86
CA LYS A 72 16.49 -11.48 -1.08
C LYS A 72 17.39 -10.55 -1.90
N GLN A 73 17.89 -9.49 -1.27
CA GLN A 73 18.96 -8.65 -1.83
C GLN A 73 20.20 -8.86 -0.97
N GLU A 74 21.26 -9.42 -1.57
CA GLU A 74 22.48 -9.81 -0.84
C GLU A 74 23.19 -8.63 -0.16
N ARG A 75 23.03 -7.43 -0.73
CA ARG A 75 23.60 -6.19 -0.19
C ARG A 75 22.78 -5.57 0.94
N LEU A 76 21.60 -6.10 1.24
CA LEU A 76 20.69 -5.53 2.23
C LEU A 76 20.46 -6.51 3.40
N PRO A 77 20.37 -5.99 4.64
CA PRO A 77 20.24 -6.82 5.85
C PRO A 77 18.80 -7.26 6.12
N PHE A 78 17.97 -7.40 5.09
CA PHE A 78 16.56 -7.80 5.20
C PHE A 78 16.36 -9.20 4.63
N GLU A 79 15.40 -9.96 5.16
CA GLU A 79 15.01 -11.24 4.57
C GLU A 79 14.57 -11.08 3.11
N ARG A 80 13.73 -10.07 2.83
CA ARG A 80 13.20 -9.79 1.49
C ARG A 80 13.08 -8.29 1.25
N THR A 81 13.14 -7.92 -0.02
CA THR A 81 12.87 -6.57 -0.47
C THR A 81 12.06 -6.60 -1.76
N CYS A 82 11.27 -5.55 -1.97
CA CYS A 82 10.40 -5.38 -3.12
C CYS A 82 10.69 -3.99 -3.71
N ALA A 83 10.63 -3.89 -5.03
CA ALA A 83 10.71 -2.64 -5.77
C ALA A 83 9.40 -2.45 -6.52
N TRP A 84 8.76 -1.29 -6.34
CA TRP A 84 7.49 -0.96 -6.97
C TRP A 84 7.62 0.27 -7.84
N PHE A 85 7.02 0.20 -9.03
CA PHE A 85 7.00 1.26 -10.03
C PHE A 85 5.54 1.63 -10.30
N SER A 86 5.23 2.91 -10.19
CA SER A 86 3.95 3.49 -10.55
C SER A 86 3.69 3.45 -12.06
N ASN A 87 4.77 3.53 -12.84
CA ASN A 87 4.77 3.36 -14.28
C ASN A 87 5.86 2.33 -14.70
N PRO A 88 5.54 1.03 -14.76
CA PRO A 88 6.52 -0.01 -15.07
C PRO A 88 7.06 0.05 -16.52
N ASP A 89 6.35 0.74 -17.41
CA ASP A 89 6.75 0.95 -18.80
C ASP A 89 7.41 2.34 -19.03
N GLY A 90 7.65 3.10 -17.95
CA GLY A 90 8.25 4.42 -18.00
C GLY A 90 9.76 4.42 -18.14
N ASP A 91 10.32 5.60 -18.45
CA ASP A 91 11.77 5.79 -18.63
C ASP A 91 12.56 5.77 -17.30
N SER A 92 11.88 5.79 -16.15
CA SER A 92 12.53 5.71 -14.84
C SER A 92 12.99 4.27 -14.57
N ILE A 93 14.30 4.09 -14.52
CA ILE A 93 14.91 2.86 -14.02
C ILE A 93 14.83 2.73 -12.49
N TRP A 94 14.39 3.80 -11.80
CA TRP A 94 14.29 3.89 -10.36
C TRP A 94 12.87 3.58 -9.85
N PRO A 95 12.71 2.66 -8.89
CA PRO A 95 11.42 2.40 -8.25
C PRO A 95 10.93 3.61 -7.46
N ASP A 96 9.62 3.86 -7.51
CA ASP A 96 8.96 4.88 -6.68
C ASP A 96 8.89 4.49 -5.20
N LEU A 97 8.90 3.18 -4.92
CA LEU A 97 8.89 2.63 -3.57
C LEU A 97 9.77 1.37 -3.48
N PHE A 98 10.74 1.41 -2.58
CA PHE A 98 11.33 0.19 -2.03
C PHE A 98 10.64 -0.20 -0.73
N LEU A 99 10.49 -1.50 -0.52
CA LEU A 99 9.92 -2.08 0.69
C LEU A 99 10.83 -3.20 1.19
N ALA A 100 11.16 -3.19 2.48
CA ALA A 100 11.90 -4.25 3.16
C ALA A 100 11.00 -5.02 4.12
N ILE A 101 11.11 -6.34 4.03
CA ILE A 101 10.44 -7.30 4.90
C ILE A 101 11.49 -8.03 5.73
N ASP A 102 11.27 -8.08 7.03
CA ASP A 102 12.09 -8.81 7.98
C ASP A 102 11.18 -9.48 9.01
N HIS A 103 11.45 -10.75 9.34
CA HIS A 103 10.62 -11.59 10.21
C HIS A 103 9.12 -11.55 9.85
N GLY A 104 8.81 -11.56 8.54
CA GLY A 104 7.42 -11.51 8.05
C GLY A 104 6.69 -10.16 8.25
N ARG A 105 7.40 -9.07 8.54
CA ARG A 105 6.80 -7.73 8.69
C ARG A 105 7.43 -6.75 7.73
N ILE A 106 6.65 -5.77 7.27
CA ILE A 106 7.20 -4.59 6.61
C ILE A 106 7.91 -3.76 7.68
N VAL A 107 9.22 -3.57 7.54
CA VAL A 107 10.03 -2.93 8.59
C VAL A 107 10.70 -1.63 8.15
N SER A 108 10.91 -1.46 6.85
CA SER A 108 11.56 -0.29 6.28
C SER A 108 11.08 -0.05 4.85
N ILE A 109 11.05 1.21 4.44
CA ILE A 109 10.72 1.65 3.09
C ILE A 109 11.68 2.76 2.65
N VAL A 110 11.83 2.92 1.34
CA VAL A 110 12.46 4.08 0.73
C VAL A 110 11.53 4.66 -0.32
N ALA A 111 11.24 5.97 -0.23
CA ALA A 111 10.43 6.71 -1.19
C ALA A 111 10.71 8.22 -1.09
N THR A 112 10.22 9.00 -2.05
CA THR A 112 10.41 10.46 -2.13
C THR A 112 9.31 11.26 -1.42
N ASP A 113 8.04 10.84 -1.50
CA ASP A 113 6.93 11.46 -0.77
C ASP A 113 6.52 10.63 0.45
N VAL A 114 7.19 10.86 1.59
CA VAL A 114 6.90 10.16 2.86
C VAL A 114 6.05 10.99 3.84
N GLY A 115 5.51 12.13 3.38
CA GLY A 115 4.83 13.09 4.25
C GLY A 115 3.57 12.54 4.93
N LYS A 116 2.94 11.53 4.34
CA LYS A 116 1.69 10.91 4.79
C LYS A 116 1.87 9.79 5.81
N LEU A 117 3.10 9.34 6.06
CA LEU A 117 3.35 8.26 7.02
C LEU A 117 3.06 8.71 8.45
N ASP A 118 2.32 7.89 9.21
CA ASP A 118 2.08 8.13 10.63
C ASP A 118 3.42 8.12 11.40
N ARG A 119 3.79 9.28 11.96
CA ARG A 119 5.01 9.48 12.74
C ARG A 119 5.02 8.73 14.07
N LYS A 120 3.93 8.07 14.47
CA LYS A 120 3.90 7.10 15.58
C LYS A 120 4.31 5.70 15.13
N ILE A 121 4.15 5.37 13.85
CA ILE A 121 4.54 4.09 13.27
C ILE A 121 5.93 4.18 12.64
N TRP A 122 6.26 5.31 11.99
CA TRP A 122 7.44 5.46 11.14
C TRP A 122 8.38 6.55 11.66
N ALA A 123 9.67 6.20 11.77
CA ALA A 123 10.75 7.16 11.91
C ALA A 123 11.50 7.25 10.58
N CYS A 124 11.63 8.47 10.05
CA CYS A 124 12.27 8.70 8.77
C CYS A 124 13.54 9.49 8.95
N ASP A 125 14.63 8.98 8.37
CA ASP A 125 15.91 9.65 8.32
C ASP A 125 16.01 10.38 6.97
N PRO A 126 16.13 11.72 6.96
CA PRO A 126 16.27 12.45 5.71
C PRO A 126 17.61 12.12 5.04
N GLY A 127 17.57 11.84 3.73
CA GLY A 127 18.75 11.86 2.87
C GLY A 127 19.41 10.51 2.59
N ASN A 128 18.85 9.72 1.67
CA ASN A 128 19.64 8.74 0.93
C ASN A 128 19.87 9.22 -0.50
N GLY A 129 21.14 9.29 -0.90
CA GLY A 129 21.56 9.63 -2.26
C GLY A 129 21.13 11.02 -2.76
N ASP A 130 21.45 11.27 -4.02
CA ASP A 130 20.89 12.38 -4.80
C ASP A 130 19.48 12.00 -5.27
N GLY A 131 18.51 12.92 -5.19
CA GLY A 131 17.13 12.69 -5.66
C GLY A 131 16.02 12.73 -4.60
N GLY A 132 16.35 13.02 -3.34
CA GLY A 132 15.34 13.28 -2.31
C GLY A 132 14.65 12.04 -1.73
N ALA A 133 15.20 10.84 -1.97
CA ALA A 133 14.71 9.61 -1.38
C ALA A 133 14.95 9.59 0.15
N VAL A 134 13.93 9.16 0.89
CA VAL A 134 13.92 9.11 2.35
C VAL A 134 13.73 7.68 2.82
N THR A 135 14.59 7.22 3.73
CA THR A 135 14.40 5.92 4.40
C THR A 135 13.49 6.14 5.58
N CYS A 136 12.41 5.37 5.67
CA CYS A 136 11.58 5.29 6.85
C CYS A 136 11.60 3.87 7.40
N SER A 137 11.81 3.73 8.70
CA SER A 137 11.79 2.45 9.40
C SER A 137 10.78 2.48 10.55
N VAL A 138 10.20 1.33 10.87
CA VAL A 138 9.17 1.24 11.92
C VAL A 138 9.73 1.63 13.29
N GLN A 139 9.04 2.47 14.05
CA GLN A 139 9.51 2.97 15.35
C GLN A 139 9.67 1.90 16.43
N ALA A 140 8.93 0.79 16.30
CA ALA A 140 9.07 -0.34 17.21
C ALA A 140 10.46 -1.00 17.14
N VAL A 141 11.22 -0.74 16.07
CA VAL A 141 12.60 -1.22 15.93
C VAL A 141 13.57 -0.27 16.67
N PRO A 142 14.55 -0.80 17.42
CA PRO A 142 15.53 0.01 18.14
C PRO A 142 16.24 1.04 17.25
N PRO A 143 16.53 2.26 17.75
CA PRO A 143 17.14 3.33 16.96
C PRO A 143 18.44 2.93 16.27
N GLU A 144 19.31 2.17 16.95
CA GLU A 144 20.58 1.71 16.39
C GLU A 144 20.38 0.79 15.17
N LEU A 145 19.39 -0.09 15.23
CA LEU A 145 19.08 -0.98 14.10
C LEU A 145 18.47 -0.20 12.93
N ARG A 146 17.60 0.79 13.22
CA ARG A 146 17.07 1.70 12.18
C ARG A 146 18.19 2.47 11.48
N GLN A 147 19.17 2.99 12.23
CA GLN A 147 20.33 3.68 11.66
C GLN A 147 21.16 2.76 10.76
N ARG A 148 21.40 1.51 11.18
CA ARG A 148 22.10 0.51 10.35
C ARG A 148 21.35 0.21 9.06
N TRP A 149 20.02 0.10 9.13
CA TRP A 149 19.18 -0.10 7.95
C TRP A 149 19.18 1.10 7.01
N SER A 150 19.08 2.32 7.54
CA SER A 150 19.20 3.55 6.75
C SER A 150 20.56 3.63 6.04
N ALA A 151 21.65 3.30 6.73
CA ALA A 151 22.98 3.25 6.12
C ALA A 151 23.09 2.17 5.02
N ALA A 152 22.50 0.99 5.22
CA ALA A 152 22.49 -0.08 4.22
C ALA A 152 21.68 0.32 2.98
N TRP A 153 20.52 0.94 3.15
CA TRP A 153 19.73 1.49 2.05
C TRP A 153 20.51 2.54 1.27
N LYS A 154 21.14 3.49 1.97
CA LYS A 154 21.98 4.50 1.33
C LYS A 154 23.09 3.86 0.50
N GLN A 155 23.84 2.92 1.07
CA GLN A 155 24.91 2.22 0.34
C GLN A 155 24.38 1.46 -0.87
N TYR A 156 23.24 0.79 -0.75
CA TYR A 156 22.62 0.08 -1.87
C TYR A 156 22.22 1.05 -2.99
N ILE A 157 21.55 2.15 -2.63
CA ILE A 157 21.08 3.16 -3.57
C ILE A 157 22.26 3.83 -4.30
N ASP A 158 23.27 4.24 -3.54
CA ASP A 158 24.49 4.84 -4.08
C ASP A 158 25.28 3.86 -4.98
N SER A 159 25.04 2.55 -4.87
CA SER A 159 25.74 1.52 -5.66
C SER A 159 25.06 1.14 -6.97
N VAL A 160 23.81 1.56 -7.16
CA VAL A 160 23.01 1.29 -8.37
C VAL A 160 22.62 2.57 -9.12
N ASN A 161 22.93 3.73 -8.54
CA ASN A 161 23.08 5.02 -9.22
C ASN A 161 24.46 5.13 -9.88
#